data_AF-A0A7W6QBG3-F1
#
_entry.id   AF-A0A7W6QBG3-F1
#
_cell.length_a   1.000
_cell.length_b   1.000
_cell.length_c   1.000
_cell.angle_alpha   90.00
_cell.angle_beta   90.00
_cell.angle_gamma   90.00
#
_symmetry.space_group_name_H-M   'P 1'
#
loop_
_entity.id
_entity.type
_entity.pdbx_description
1 polymer ?
#
loop_
_entity_poly.entity_id
_entity_poly.type
_entity_poly.pdbx_seq_one_letter_code
_entity_poly.pdbx_strand_id
1 'polypeptide(L)'
;MDNSERSLRYNISEEDDRTRAMAGWIENMTGAQMLTGMPSRSTPDPHALSPSSPTRPYSLSSEPPIKVLDRSTFARKVREFYGDEIKHISVNPQEYSPFVSSKALRTATIARLYGGTDNDTPSARYFSYDLGERSVGLLRTEDGFSIENEPWRELFPGRRRITSIVDLRVTHPLVENAGDILLEHQLQLDGEQPLIMSRPATPEMGTRLEQMGFVDVGENRWVLDPTQHPDKWTKNSKGGWQRADKPWSYLSKTVEYLSDDEAGVEEHSSDASVETDSSDDDPSWYFEHLNLNRG
;
A
#
# COMPACT_ATOMS: atom_id res chain seq x y z
N MET A 1 8.73 -42.09 -35.24
CA MET A 1 7.63 -43.04 -35.00
C MET A 1 7.32 -43.06 -33.52
N ASP A 2 6.07 -43.29 -33.23
CA ASP A 2 5.28 -42.81 -32.09
C ASP A 2 5.25 -43.75 -30.87
N ASN A 3 4.89 -43.17 -29.71
CA ASN A 3 4.20 -43.67 -28.50
C ASN A 3 4.42 -45.11 -27.95
N SER A 4 4.65 -45.22 -26.62
CA SER A 4 3.56 -45.35 -25.62
C SER A 4 4.05 -45.61 -24.17
N GLU A 5 3.65 -44.70 -23.27
CA GLU A 5 2.95 -44.88 -21.98
C GLU A 5 3.28 -46.00 -20.95
N ARG A 6 3.60 -45.56 -19.72
CA ARG A 6 2.99 -45.87 -18.38
C ARG A 6 4.03 -45.60 -17.28
N SER A 7 3.76 -45.11 -16.07
CA SER A 7 2.55 -44.72 -15.34
C SER A 7 3.07 -44.00 -14.08
N LEU A 8 2.68 -42.74 -13.84
CA LEU A 8 2.93 -42.06 -12.56
C LEU A 8 1.60 -42.00 -11.81
N ARG A 9 1.49 -42.79 -10.75
CA ARG A 9 0.49 -42.59 -9.70
C ARG A 9 1.08 -41.61 -8.70
N TYR A 10 0.55 -40.39 -8.67
CA TYR A 10 0.83 -39.42 -7.60
C TYR A 10 -0.17 -39.64 -6.45
N ASN A 11 0.38 -39.69 -5.24
CA ASN A 11 -0.35 -39.78 -3.97
C ASN A 11 -1.13 -38.49 -3.73
N ILE A 12 -2.44 -38.54 -3.99
CA ILE A 12 -3.42 -37.55 -3.52
C ILE A 12 -3.73 -37.93 -2.07
N SER A 13 -3.04 -37.30 -1.11
CA SER A 13 -3.46 -37.38 0.30
C SER A 13 -2.91 -36.26 1.21
N GLU A 14 -1.90 -35.47 0.80
CA GLU A 14 -1.37 -34.37 1.63
C GLU A 14 -1.98 -32.99 1.32
N GLU A 15 -2.65 -32.84 0.18
CA GLU A 15 -3.23 -31.57 -0.27
C GLU A 15 -4.63 -31.33 0.33
N ASP A 16 -5.36 -32.41 0.63
CA ASP A 16 -6.71 -32.35 1.22
C ASP A 16 -6.71 -32.02 2.72
N ASP A 17 -5.66 -32.34 3.47
CA ASP A 17 -5.57 -31.98 4.89
C ASP A 17 -5.19 -30.50 5.11
N ARG A 18 -4.50 -29.89 4.13
CA ARG A 18 -4.14 -28.45 4.17
C ARG A 18 -5.34 -27.55 3.87
N THR A 19 -6.20 -27.95 2.94
CA THR A 19 -7.47 -27.25 2.66
C THR A 19 -8.47 -27.41 3.80
N ARG A 20 -8.49 -28.56 4.50
CA ARG A 20 -9.36 -28.75 5.67
C ARG A 20 -8.90 -27.97 6.91
N ALA A 21 -7.60 -27.82 7.12
CA ALA A 21 -7.06 -26.96 8.18
C ALA A 21 -7.33 -25.46 7.93
N MET A 22 -7.39 -25.02 6.67
CA MET A 22 -7.67 -23.62 6.28
C MET A 22 -9.16 -23.28 6.32
N ALA A 23 -10.05 -24.24 6.03
CA ALA A 23 -11.50 -24.03 6.13
C ALA A 23 -11.95 -23.79 7.59
N GLY A 24 -11.30 -24.43 8.57
CA GLY A 24 -11.57 -24.24 10.00
C GLY A 24 -11.18 -22.86 10.56
N TRP A 25 -10.35 -22.09 9.86
CA TRP A 25 -9.99 -20.71 10.25
C TRP A 25 -11.00 -19.65 9.80
N ILE A 26 -11.86 -19.98 8.83
CA ILE A 26 -12.81 -19.01 8.23
C ILE A 26 -14.09 -18.87 9.09
N GLU A 27 -14.42 -19.85 9.95
CA GLU A 27 -15.69 -19.84 10.71
C GLU A 27 -15.68 -19.02 12.02
N ASN A 28 -14.53 -18.49 12.47
CA ASN A 28 -14.46 -17.71 13.72
C ASN A 28 -14.52 -16.18 13.56
N MET A 29 -14.85 -15.66 12.37
CA MET A 29 -14.94 -14.21 12.10
C MET A 29 -16.35 -13.63 12.27
N THR A 30 -17.10 -14.05 13.29
CA THR A 30 -18.29 -13.30 13.75
C THR A 30 -18.27 -13.14 15.26
N GLY A 31 -17.73 -12.02 15.73
CA GLY A 31 -17.62 -11.71 17.15
C GLY A 31 -17.40 -10.23 17.41
N ALA A 32 -18.43 -9.41 17.17
CA ALA A 32 -18.50 -8.08 17.73
C ALA A 32 -18.73 -8.20 19.25
N GLN A 33 -17.78 -7.74 20.07
CA GLN A 33 -18.02 -7.51 21.50
C GLN A 33 -17.73 -6.06 21.84
N MET A 34 -18.83 -5.39 22.17
CA MET A 34 -18.94 -4.05 22.72
C MET A 34 -18.30 -4.00 24.10
N LEU A 35 -17.41 -3.03 24.35
CA LEU A 35 -16.94 -2.70 25.70
C LEU A 35 -17.73 -1.50 26.23
N THR A 36 -18.75 -1.77 27.04
CA THR A 36 -19.39 -0.81 27.95
C THR A 36 -18.80 -0.97 29.34
N GLY A 37 -18.20 0.10 29.86
CA GLY A 37 -17.72 0.16 31.25
C GLY A 37 -17.30 1.58 31.65
N MET A 38 -18.26 2.43 32.01
CA MET A 38 -18.00 3.70 32.70
C MET A 38 -18.08 3.50 34.22
N PRO A 39 -17.26 4.23 35.00
CA PRO A 39 -17.67 4.69 36.32
C PRO A 39 -17.83 6.22 36.37
N SER A 40 -18.72 6.62 37.28
CA SER A 40 -19.37 7.91 37.43
C SER A 40 -18.49 9.09 37.86
N ARG A 41 -18.75 10.24 37.21
CA ARG A 41 -19.10 11.56 37.78
C ARG A 41 -18.31 12.06 39.00
N SER A 42 -17.39 13.00 38.73
CA SER A 42 -16.92 14.01 39.69
C SER A 42 -17.41 15.40 39.24
N THR A 43 -17.89 16.20 40.18
CA THR A 43 -18.41 17.58 40.01
C THR A 43 -17.35 18.56 39.50
N PRO A 44 -17.69 19.54 38.64
CA PRO A 44 -16.71 20.49 38.10
C PRO A 44 -16.46 21.66 39.06
N ASP A 45 -15.18 22.02 39.19
CA ASP A 45 -14.67 23.16 39.97
C ASP A 45 -14.85 24.47 39.16
N PRO A 46 -15.53 25.51 39.68
CA PRO A 46 -15.87 26.72 38.92
C PRO A 46 -14.69 27.67 38.62
N HIS A 47 -13.45 27.27 38.93
CA HIS A 47 -12.22 28.03 38.63
C HIS A 47 -11.20 27.30 37.74
N ALA A 48 -11.59 26.21 37.08
CA ALA A 48 -10.73 25.59 36.07
C ALA A 48 -10.64 26.51 34.84
N LEU A 49 -9.49 27.16 34.66
CA LEU A 49 -9.07 27.72 33.38
C LEU A 49 -9.34 26.69 32.29
N SER A 50 -10.11 27.07 31.27
CA SER A 50 -10.46 26.20 30.15
C SER A 50 -9.20 25.48 29.67
N PRO A 51 -9.11 24.14 29.79
CA PRO A 51 -8.01 23.43 29.16
C PRO A 51 -8.12 23.72 27.66
N SER A 52 -7.06 24.27 27.07
CA SER A 52 -6.90 24.29 25.62
C SER A 52 -7.19 22.88 25.16
N SER A 53 -8.23 22.70 24.34
CA SER A 53 -8.54 21.39 23.79
C SER A 53 -7.26 20.86 23.13
N PRO A 54 -6.84 19.61 23.42
CA PRO A 54 -5.65 19.07 22.77
C PRO A 54 -5.85 19.18 21.26
N THR A 55 -4.94 19.87 20.57
CA THR A 55 -4.98 19.95 19.10
C THR A 55 -5.05 18.52 18.59
N ARG A 56 -6.09 18.20 17.79
CA ARG A 56 -6.15 16.89 17.16
C ARG A 56 -5.02 16.85 16.14
N PRO A 57 -4.03 15.96 16.27
CA PRO A 57 -2.88 15.93 15.34
C PRO A 57 -3.30 15.51 13.93
N TYR A 58 -4.49 14.91 13.80
CA TYR A 58 -5.05 14.46 12.55
C TYR A 58 -6.49 14.92 12.37
N SER A 59 -6.85 15.19 11.12
CA SER A 59 -8.18 15.53 10.67
C SER A 59 -8.55 14.71 9.43
N LEU A 60 -9.85 14.61 9.19
CA LEU A 60 -10.37 14.02 7.97
C LEU A 60 -10.44 15.08 6.87
N SER A 61 -9.82 14.79 5.73
CA SER A 61 -9.80 15.63 4.53
C SER A 61 -10.63 14.99 3.42
N SER A 62 -11.30 15.80 2.59
CA SER A 62 -11.96 15.30 1.37
C SER A 62 -10.97 14.96 0.25
N GLU A 63 -9.71 15.37 0.38
CA GLU A 63 -8.65 15.11 -0.59
C GLU A 63 -7.52 14.33 0.10
N PRO A 64 -7.00 13.26 -0.52
CA PRO A 64 -5.92 12.50 0.06
C PRO A 64 -4.64 13.37 0.03
N PRO A 65 -3.85 13.41 1.11
CA PRO A 65 -2.62 14.21 1.16
C PRO A 65 -1.51 13.52 0.37
N ILE A 66 -1.70 13.47 -0.95
CA ILE A 66 -0.77 12.89 -1.92
C ILE A 66 0.12 13.97 -2.47
N LYS A 67 1.42 13.70 -2.51
CA LYS A 67 2.44 14.58 -3.05
C LYS A 67 3.03 13.96 -4.30
N VAL A 68 3.22 14.77 -5.34
CA VAL A 68 4.05 14.43 -6.49
C VAL A 68 5.51 14.59 -6.07
N LEU A 69 6.35 13.61 -6.41
CA LEU A 69 7.76 13.60 -6.08
C LEU A 69 8.62 13.67 -7.33
N ASP A 70 9.80 14.25 -7.22
CA ASP A 70 10.87 13.98 -8.16
C ASP A 70 11.48 12.59 -7.91
N ARG A 71 12.18 12.07 -8.94
CA ARG A 71 12.81 10.74 -8.92
C ARG A 71 13.78 10.56 -7.74
N SER A 72 14.58 11.57 -7.41
CA SER A 72 15.58 11.48 -6.36
C SER A 72 14.93 11.44 -4.97
N THR A 73 13.88 12.22 -4.76
CA THR A 73 13.08 12.21 -3.53
C THR A 73 12.34 10.89 -3.36
N PHE A 74 11.77 10.34 -4.43
CA PHE A 74 11.16 9.01 -4.41
C PHE A 74 12.18 7.93 -4.03
N ALA A 75 13.33 7.88 -4.70
CA ALA A 75 14.39 6.91 -4.43
C ALA A 75 14.89 6.97 -2.98
N ARG A 76 14.94 8.17 -2.39
CA ARG A 76 15.25 8.35 -0.96
C ARG A 76 14.14 7.80 -0.06
N LYS A 77 12.88 8.15 -0.31
CA LYS A 77 11.73 7.66 0.48
C LYS A 77 11.55 6.15 0.39
N VAL A 78 11.88 5.51 -0.74
CA VAL A 78 11.84 4.04 -0.87
C VAL A 78 12.71 3.36 0.20
N ARG A 79 13.82 3.97 0.61
CA ARG A 79 14.72 3.43 1.65
C ARG A 79 14.04 3.29 3.01
N GLU A 80 13.10 4.16 3.32
CA GLU A 80 12.31 4.10 4.55
C GLU A 80 11.46 2.81 4.61
N PHE A 81 11.06 2.26 3.46
CA PHE A 81 10.23 1.05 3.38
C PHE A 81 11.03 -0.26 3.50
N TYR A 82 12.36 -0.20 3.60
CA TYR A 82 13.21 -1.35 3.95
C TYR A 82 14.19 -1.01 5.07
N GLY A 83 13.98 0.10 5.78
CA GLY A 83 14.76 0.51 6.94
C GLY A 83 14.42 -0.29 8.21
N ASP A 84 15.08 0.08 9.29
CA ASP A 84 15.03 -0.64 10.57
C ASP A 84 13.64 -0.81 11.14
N GLU A 85 12.76 0.20 11.01
CA GLU A 85 11.37 0.11 11.48
C GLU A 85 10.62 -1.05 10.80
N ILE A 86 10.73 -1.18 9.48
CA ILE A 86 10.03 -2.23 8.73
C ILE A 86 10.64 -3.60 9.03
N LYS A 87 11.97 -3.68 9.10
CA LYS A 87 12.68 -4.91 9.49
C LYS A 87 12.30 -5.34 10.91
N HIS A 88 12.22 -4.41 11.85
CA HIS A 88 11.78 -4.66 13.22
C HIS A 88 10.36 -5.23 13.25
N ILE A 89 9.40 -4.59 12.57
CA ILE A 89 8.02 -5.11 12.50
C ILE A 89 8.00 -6.54 11.91
N SER A 90 8.86 -6.81 10.92
CA SER A 90 8.89 -8.10 10.22
C SER A 90 9.33 -9.28 11.09
N VAL A 91 10.22 -9.06 12.06
CA VAL A 91 10.77 -10.12 12.93
C VAL A 91 10.11 -10.18 14.30
N ASN A 92 9.12 -9.33 14.58
CA ASN A 92 8.42 -9.25 15.87
C ASN A 92 6.91 -9.58 15.77
N PRO A 93 6.53 -10.80 15.33
CA PRO A 93 5.12 -11.19 15.21
C PRO A 93 4.37 -11.25 16.53
N GLN A 94 5.06 -11.31 17.67
CA GLN A 94 4.45 -11.27 19.00
C GLN A 94 3.91 -9.87 19.35
N GLU A 95 4.52 -8.82 18.79
CA GLU A 95 4.11 -7.44 18.99
C GLU A 95 3.10 -6.99 17.93
N TYR A 96 3.31 -7.40 16.67
CA TYR A 96 2.56 -6.88 15.52
C TYR A 96 1.53 -7.85 14.92
N SER A 97 1.50 -9.12 15.36
CA SER A 97 0.84 -10.27 14.73
C SER A 97 1.61 -10.88 13.55
N PRO A 98 1.45 -12.20 13.30
CA PRO A 98 2.05 -12.87 12.14
C PRO A 98 1.67 -12.23 10.79
N PHE A 99 0.44 -11.72 10.68
CA PHE A 99 -0.06 -11.11 9.44
C PHE A 99 0.69 -9.81 9.11
N VAL A 100 0.82 -8.90 10.07
CA VAL A 100 1.50 -7.61 9.89
C VAL A 100 3.00 -7.83 9.69
N SER A 101 3.62 -8.72 10.46
CA SER A 101 5.04 -9.05 10.28
C SER A 101 5.35 -9.63 8.90
N SER A 102 4.49 -10.54 8.39
CA SER A 102 4.59 -11.04 7.02
C SER A 102 4.41 -9.93 5.98
N LYS A 103 3.47 -8.99 6.20
CA LYS A 103 3.30 -7.81 5.35
C LYS A 103 4.55 -6.91 5.38
N ALA A 104 5.15 -6.69 6.54
CA ALA A 104 6.36 -5.89 6.69
C ALA A 104 7.55 -6.52 5.95
N LEU A 105 7.73 -7.84 6.05
CA LEU A 105 8.74 -8.57 5.28
C LEU A 105 8.54 -8.34 3.77
N ARG A 106 7.30 -8.52 3.27
CA ARG A 106 6.99 -8.25 1.86
C ARG A 106 7.25 -6.80 1.47
N THR A 107 6.88 -5.84 2.32
CA THR A 107 7.14 -4.41 2.10
C THR A 107 8.63 -4.14 1.93
N ALA A 108 9.47 -4.65 2.84
CA ALA A 108 10.92 -4.48 2.78
C ALA A 108 11.51 -5.10 1.51
N THR A 109 11.14 -6.34 1.19
CA THR A 109 11.61 -7.03 0.00
C THR A 109 11.22 -6.30 -1.29
N ILE A 110 9.96 -5.85 -1.41
CA ILE A 110 9.49 -5.14 -2.59
C ILE A 110 10.21 -3.80 -2.75
N ALA A 111 10.32 -3.03 -1.67
CA ALA A 111 10.99 -1.73 -1.69
C ALA A 111 12.48 -1.88 -2.08
N ARG A 112 13.16 -2.88 -1.53
CA ARG A 112 14.58 -3.10 -1.78
C ARG A 112 14.87 -3.57 -3.20
N LEU A 113 14.13 -4.58 -3.67
CA LEU A 113 14.42 -5.24 -4.95
C LEU A 113 13.85 -4.49 -6.16
N TYR A 114 12.70 -3.83 -6.00
CA TYR A 114 11.97 -3.23 -7.13
C TYR A 114 11.86 -1.70 -7.03
N GLY A 115 12.23 -1.10 -5.91
CA GLY A 115 12.12 0.34 -5.69
C GLY A 115 13.25 1.18 -6.30
N GLY A 116 14.26 0.56 -6.93
CA GLY A 116 15.30 1.26 -7.68
C GLY A 116 14.70 2.00 -8.88
N THR A 117 15.16 3.22 -9.14
CA THR A 117 14.61 4.10 -10.20
C THR A 117 15.49 4.17 -11.45
N ASP A 118 16.59 3.41 -11.49
CA ASP A 118 17.65 3.55 -12.50
C ASP A 118 17.18 3.30 -13.94
N ASN A 119 16.20 2.43 -14.09
CA ASN A 119 15.65 2.00 -15.37
C ASN A 119 14.28 2.62 -15.69
N ASP A 120 13.83 3.58 -14.88
CA ASP A 120 12.54 4.24 -15.07
C ASP A 120 12.53 5.05 -16.36
N THR A 121 11.39 5.09 -17.04
CA THR A 121 11.27 5.85 -18.29
C THR A 121 11.16 7.36 -18.03
N PRO A 122 11.36 8.22 -19.04
CA PRO A 122 11.12 9.65 -18.88
C PRO A 122 9.68 10.03 -18.52
N SER A 123 8.70 9.14 -18.72
CA SER A 123 7.30 9.37 -18.32
C SER A 123 6.94 8.77 -16.95
N ALA A 124 7.92 8.26 -16.22
CA ALA A 124 7.72 7.80 -14.86
C ALA A 124 7.21 8.94 -13.96
N ARG A 125 6.16 8.64 -13.20
CA ARG A 125 5.58 9.54 -12.19
C ARG A 125 5.66 8.90 -10.82
N TYR A 126 5.94 9.73 -9.82
CA TYR A 126 6.21 9.30 -8.46
C TYR A 126 5.28 10.02 -7.50
N PHE A 127 4.66 9.27 -6.60
CA PHE A 127 3.74 9.81 -5.61
C PHE A 127 4.02 9.25 -4.23
N SER A 128 3.78 10.06 -3.20
CA SER A 128 3.67 9.58 -1.81
C SER A 128 2.35 9.97 -1.19
N TYR A 129 1.84 9.10 -0.33
CA TYR A 129 0.81 9.43 0.64
C TYR A 129 1.51 9.61 1.99
N ASP A 130 1.52 10.84 2.48
CA ASP A 130 2.23 11.20 3.71
C ASP A 130 1.23 11.37 4.88
N LEU A 131 1.59 10.82 6.05
CA LEU A 131 0.94 11.14 7.31
C LEU A 131 1.93 11.91 8.19
N GLY A 132 1.81 13.24 8.15
CA GLY A 132 2.78 14.13 8.75
C GLY A 132 4.09 14.15 7.97
N GLU A 133 5.19 13.84 8.63
CA GLU A 133 6.53 13.84 8.02
C GLU A 133 6.91 12.48 7.42
N ARG A 134 6.13 11.43 7.68
CA ARG A 134 6.40 10.08 7.21
C ARG A 134 5.56 9.74 5.98
N SER A 135 6.20 9.07 5.01
CA SER A 135 5.48 8.43 3.91
C SER A 135 4.86 7.13 4.42
N VAL A 136 3.57 6.94 4.21
CA VAL A 136 2.87 5.68 4.52
C VAL A 136 2.53 4.86 3.29
N GLY A 137 2.77 5.42 2.10
CA GLY A 137 2.76 4.67 0.86
C GLY A 137 3.46 5.42 -0.26
N LEU A 138 4.02 4.65 -1.19
CA LEU A 138 4.66 5.14 -2.40
C LEU A 138 4.07 4.46 -3.62
N LEU A 139 3.93 5.23 -4.69
CA LEU A 139 3.47 4.76 -5.99
C LEU A 139 4.43 5.26 -7.07
N ARG A 140 4.92 4.35 -7.90
CA ARG A 140 5.55 4.64 -9.19
C ARG A 140 4.62 4.17 -10.31
N THR A 141 4.39 5.04 -11.27
CA THR A 141 3.63 4.70 -12.49
C THR A 141 4.39 5.08 -13.74
N GLU A 142 4.14 4.36 -14.82
CA GLU A 142 4.64 4.63 -16.17
C GLU A 142 3.46 4.89 -17.12
N ASP A 143 3.75 5.42 -18.31
CA ASP A 143 2.75 5.59 -19.36
C ASP A 143 2.17 4.24 -19.81
N GLY A 144 0.87 4.24 -20.10
CA GLY A 144 0.21 3.11 -20.73
C GLY A 144 0.45 3.02 -22.25
N PHE A 145 0.11 1.88 -22.83
CA PHE A 145 0.35 1.55 -24.24
C PHE A 145 -0.92 1.09 -24.96
N SER A 146 -0.91 1.09 -26.29
CA SER A 146 -2.04 0.59 -27.11
C SER A 146 -2.23 -0.92 -26.95
N ILE A 147 -3.48 -1.37 -26.80
CA ILE A 147 -3.82 -2.79 -26.64
C ILE A 147 -4.42 -3.40 -27.91
N GLU A 148 -4.36 -2.70 -29.04
CA GLU A 148 -5.04 -3.10 -30.28
C GLU A 148 -4.65 -4.51 -30.76
N ASN A 149 -3.40 -4.91 -30.53
CA ASN A 149 -2.86 -6.21 -30.94
C ASN A 149 -2.80 -7.23 -29.78
N GLU A 150 -3.35 -6.89 -28.62
CA GLU A 150 -3.34 -7.77 -27.45
C GLU A 150 -4.49 -8.78 -27.53
N PRO A 151 -4.22 -10.08 -27.29
CA PRO A 151 -5.25 -11.12 -27.38
C PRO A 151 -6.34 -10.95 -26.32
N TRP A 152 -5.99 -10.39 -25.15
CA TRP A 152 -6.89 -10.17 -24.02
C TRP A 152 -7.74 -8.89 -24.14
N ARG A 153 -7.65 -8.14 -25.25
CA ARG A 153 -8.43 -6.90 -25.45
C ARG A 153 -9.95 -7.12 -25.36
N GLU A 154 -10.42 -8.31 -25.68
CA GLU A 154 -11.84 -8.67 -25.65
C GLU A 154 -12.44 -8.63 -24.24
N LEU A 155 -11.61 -8.75 -23.20
CA LEU A 155 -12.00 -8.59 -21.80
C LEU A 155 -12.34 -7.13 -21.46
N PHE A 156 -11.91 -6.16 -22.27
CA PHE A 156 -12.06 -4.73 -22.04
C PHE A 156 -12.74 -4.05 -23.25
N PRO A 157 -14.03 -4.34 -23.51
CA PRO A 157 -14.73 -3.83 -24.67
C PRO A 157 -14.76 -2.31 -24.70
N GLY A 158 -14.48 -1.73 -25.88
CA GLY A 158 -14.44 -0.28 -26.07
C GLY A 158 -13.14 0.38 -25.61
N ARG A 159 -12.24 -0.34 -24.95
CA ARG A 159 -10.91 0.16 -24.58
C ARG A 159 -9.92 -0.04 -25.73
N ARG A 160 -9.02 0.93 -25.92
CA ARG A 160 -7.98 0.91 -26.98
C ARG A 160 -6.56 0.97 -26.45
N ARG A 161 -6.37 1.39 -25.19
CA ARG A 161 -5.06 1.50 -24.56
C ARG A 161 -5.17 1.27 -23.06
N ILE A 162 -4.08 0.79 -22.47
CA ILE A 162 -3.76 1.01 -21.07
C ILE A 162 -3.52 2.51 -20.90
N THR A 163 -4.09 3.11 -19.85
CA THR A 163 -3.92 4.52 -19.50
C THR A 163 -2.64 4.74 -18.69
N SER A 164 -2.39 3.87 -17.71
CA SER A 164 -1.17 3.88 -16.90
C SER A 164 -0.77 2.48 -16.46
N ILE A 165 0.53 2.31 -16.17
CA ILE A 165 1.07 1.09 -15.58
C ILE A 165 1.49 1.43 -14.14
N VAL A 166 0.94 0.71 -13.17
CA VAL A 166 1.44 0.68 -11.79
C VAL A 166 2.64 -0.26 -11.74
N ASP A 167 3.81 0.33 -11.62
CA ASP A 167 5.09 -0.38 -11.66
C ASP A 167 5.62 -0.68 -10.25
N LEU A 168 5.40 0.22 -9.30
CA LEU A 168 5.66 -0.02 -7.89
C LEU A 168 4.51 0.53 -7.05
N ARG A 169 4.01 -0.28 -6.11
CA ARG A 169 3.15 0.20 -5.02
C ARG A 169 3.58 -0.45 -3.72
N VAL A 170 4.09 0.35 -2.80
CA VAL A 170 4.57 -0.11 -1.49
C VAL A 170 3.91 0.71 -0.38
N THR A 171 3.56 0.05 0.72
CA THR A 171 2.76 0.64 1.79
C THR A 171 3.32 0.23 3.14
N HIS A 172 3.21 1.13 4.11
CA HIS A 172 3.61 0.85 5.48
C HIS A 172 2.75 -0.31 6.02
N PRO A 173 3.34 -1.32 6.69
CA PRO A 173 2.61 -2.52 7.09
C PRO A 173 1.41 -2.20 8.01
N LEU A 174 1.53 -1.18 8.85
CA LEU A 174 0.48 -0.72 9.76
C LEU A 174 -0.61 0.15 9.12
N VAL A 175 -0.49 0.53 7.85
CA VAL A 175 -1.49 1.35 7.16
C VAL A 175 -2.15 0.51 6.07
N GLU A 176 -3.39 0.11 6.30
CA GLU A 176 -4.08 -0.84 5.41
C GLU A 176 -4.54 -0.20 4.10
N ASN A 177 -5.06 1.02 4.13
CA ASN A 177 -5.70 1.66 2.98
C ASN A 177 -4.76 2.54 2.14
N ALA A 178 -3.48 2.70 2.51
CA ALA A 178 -2.56 3.56 1.78
C ALA A 178 -2.42 3.18 0.31
N GLY A 179 -2.39 1.87 0.01
CA GLY A 179 -2.29 1.37 -1.36
C GLY A 179 -3.55 1.64 -2.18
N ASP A 180 -4.72 1.56 -1.53
CA ASP A 180 -6.01 1.83 -2.16
C ASP A 180 -6.09 3.32 -2.51
N ILE A 181 -5.73 4.21 -1.58
CA ILE A 181 -5.71 5.66 -1.77
C ILE A 181 -4.78 6.08 -2.92
N LEU A 182 -3.59 5.46 -3.01
CA LEU A 182 -2.66 5.71 -4.11
C LEU A 182 -3.23 5.25 -5.46
N LEU A 183 -3.92 4.11 -5.49
CA LEU A 183 -4.57 3.61 -6.70
C LEU A 183 -5.76 4.49 -7.11
N GLU A 184 -6.57 4.96 -6.16
CA GLU A 184 -7.64 5.94 -6.39
C GLU A 184 -7.08 7.19 -7.06
N HIS A 185 -5.97 7.71 -6.56
CA HIS A 185 -5.31 8.87 -7.14
C HIS A 185 -4.89 8.64 -8.60
N GLN A 186 -4.29 7.48 -8.90
CA GLN A 186 -3.94 7.16 -10.27
C GLN A 186 -5.17 7.07 -11.18
N LEU A 187 -6.24 6.44 -10.71
CA LEU A 187 -7.50 6.36 -11.47
C LEU A 187 -8.11 7.75 -11.71
N GLN A 188 -8.00 8.67 -10.75
CA GLN A 188 -8.43 10.06 -10.92
C GLN A 188 -7.59 10.79 -11.98
N LEU A 189 -6.27 10.60 -12.01
CA LEU A 189 -5.39 11.15 -13.03
C LEU A 189 -5.70 10.59 -14.43
N ASP A 190 -6.10 9.32 -14.52
CA ASP A 190 -6.46 8.64 -15.77
C ASP A 190 -7.87 9.02 -16.28
N GLY A 191 -8.66 9.75 -15.46
CA GLY A 191 -9.89 10.41 -15.87
C GLY A 191 -11.13 9.51 -15.95
N GLU A 192 -11.97 9.72 -16.97
CA GLU A 192 -13.27 9.05 -17.08
C GLU A 192 -13.18 7.59 -17.54
N GLN A 193 -12.13 7.26 -18.27
CA GLN A 193 -11.99 5.97 -18.93
C GLN A 193 -10.65 5.30 -18.61
N PRO A 194 -10.31 5.13 -17.33
CA PRO A 194 -9.06 4.50 -16.94
C PRO A 194 -9.05 3.02 -17.34
N LEU A 195 -7.88 2.55 -17.74
CA LEU A 195 -7.57 1.13 -17.88
C LEU A 195 -6.14 0.93 -17.37
N ILE A 196 -6.02 0.56 -16.10
CA ILE A 196 -4.73 0.50 -15.42
C ILE A 196 -4.17 -0.91 -15.47
N MET A 197 -2.89 -1.04 -15.79
CA MET A 197 -2.15 -2.29 -15.66
C MET A 197 -1.32 -2.29 -14.37
N SER A 198 -1.25 -3.43 -13.69
CA SER A 198 -0.34 -3.68 -12.57
C SER A 198 0.52 -4.91 -12.88
N ARG A 199 1.78 -4.87 -12.45
CA ARG A 199 2.70 -6.02 -12.49
C ARG A 199 3.11 -6.36 -11.06
N PRO A 200 2.41 -7.28 -10.37
CA PRO A 200 2.75 -7.59 -9.00
C PRO A 200 4.16 -8.20 -8.92
N ALA A 201 4.88 -7.87 -7.84
CA ALA A 201 6.22 -8.39 -7.60
C ALA A 201 6.22 -9.89 -7.26
N THR A 202 5.14 -10.38 -6.64
CA THR A 202 4.97 -11.81 -6.31
C THR A 202 3.56 -12.31 -6.66
N PRO A 203 3.40 -13.60 -7.02
CA PRO A 203 2.08 -14.18 -7.31
C PRO A 203 1.07 -14.08 -6.16
N GLU A 204 1.54 -14.10 -4.91
CA GLU A 204 0.71 -13.97 -3.70
C GLU A 204 -0.09 -12.66 -3.64
N MET A 205 0.34 -11.64 -4.38
CA MET A 205 -0.38 -10.37 -4.47
C MET A 205 -1.63 -10.45 -5.37
N GLY A 206 -1.79 -11.52 -6.16
CA GLY A 206 -2.90 -11.74 -7.07
C GLY A 206 -4.26 -11.67 -6.39
N THR A 207 -4.44 -12.35 -5.25
CA THR A 207 -5.71 -12.33 -4.50
C THR A 207 -6.13 -10.92 -4.08
N ARG A 208 -5.18 -10.05 -3.71
CA ARG A 208 -5.49 -8.66 -3.37
C ARG A 208 -5.88 -7.85 -4.61
N LEU A 209 -5.25 -8.12 -5.76
CA LEU A 209 -5.60 -7.49 -7.03
C LEU A 209 -7.01 -7.93 -7.49
N GLU A 210 -7.37 -9.20 -7.37
CA GLU A 210 -8.73 -9.71 -7.65
C GLU A 210 -9.78 -9.05 -6.76
N GLN A 211 -9.50 -8.90 -5.46
CA GLN A 211 -10.37 -8.16 -4.53
C GLN A 211 -10.59 -6.70 -4.96
N MET A 212 -9.62 -6.10 -5.64
CA MET A 212 -9.73 -4.77 -6.24
C MET A 212 -10.37 -4.79 -7.64
N GLY A 213 -10.67 -5.95 -8.22
CA GLY A 213 -11.27 -6.04 -9.56
C GLY A 213 -10.26 -6.00 -10.70
N PHE A 214 -8.99 -6.28 -10.43
CA PHE A 214 -8.06 -6.59 -11.51
C PHE A 214 -8.35 -7.98 -12.07
N VAL A 215 -8.14 -8.13 -13.37
CA VAL A 215 -8.22 -9.38 -14.10
C VAL A 215 -6.81 -9.79 -14.53
N ASP A 216 -6.40 -11.02 -14.25
CA ASP A 216 -5.17 -11.59 -14.79
C ASP A 216 -5.31 -11.82 -16.30
N VAL A 217 -4.43 -11.21 -17.09
CA VAL A 217 -4.40 -11.34 -18.55
C VAL A 217 -3.17 -12.11 -19.05
N GLY A 218 -2.47 -12.80 -18.14
CA GLY A 218 -1.28 -13.58 -18.42
C GLY A 218 0.02 -12.78 -18.34
N GLU A 219 1.15 -13.50 -18.32
CA GLU A 219 2.50 -12.92 -18.31
C GLU A 219 2.72 -11.89 -17.18
N ASN A 220 2.18 -12.18 -15.99
CA ASN A 220 2.23 -11.30 -14.82
C ASN A 220 1.62 -9.91 -15.05
N ARG A 221 0.63 -9.81 -15.95
CA ARG A 221 -0.13 -8.58 -16.19
C ARG A 221 -1.52 -8.69 -15.61
N TRP A 222 -1.86 -7.70 -14.80
CA TRP A 222 -3.18 -7.57 -14.18
C TRP A 222 -3.79 -6.27 -14.63
N VAL A 223 -5.01 -6.30 -15.15
CA VAL A 223 -5.65 -5.10 -15.73
C VAL A 223 -6.95 -4.79 -14.98
N LEU A 224 -7.10 -3.53 -14.58
CA LEU A 224 -8.28 -2.99 -13.91
C LEU A 224 -9.02 -2.03 -14.83
N ASP A 225 -10.28 -2.35 -15.09
CA ASP A 225 -11.29 -1.42 -15.59
C ASP A 225 -12.33 -1.18 -14.47
N PRO A 226 -12.28 -0.02 -13.78
CA PRO A 226 -13.21 0.23 -12.68
C PRO A 226 -14.67 0.35 -13.14
N THR A 227 -14.94 0.58 -14.43
CA THR A 227 -16.32 0.64 -14.95
C THR A 227 -17.00 -0.72 -15.01
N GLN A 228 -16.22 -1.81 -15.01
CA GLN A 228 -16.74 -3.18 -14.97
C GLN A 228 -17.03 -3.66 -13.53
N HIS A 229 -16.59 -2.90 -12.52
CA HIS A 229 -16.67 -3.29 -11.11
C HIS A 229 -17.34 -2.21 -10.24
N PRO A 230 -18.62 -1.88 -10.47
CA PRO A 230 -19.33 -0.86 -9.70
C PRO A 230 -19.52 -1.23 -8.22
N ASP A 231 -19.38 -2.51 -7.88
CA ASP A 231 -19.35 -3.02 -6.50
C ASP A 231 -18.04 -2.68 -5.76
N LYS A 232 -16.95 -2.42 -6.49
CA LYS A 232 -15.61 -2.13 -5.93
C LYS A 232 -15.18 -0.69 -6.11
N TRP A 233 -15.62 -0.05 -7.20
CA TRP A 233 -15.22 1.29 -7.60
C TRP A 233 -16.43 2.14 -7.93
N THR A 234 -16.40 3.40 -7.51
CA THR A 234 -17.44 4.37 -7.79
C THR A 234 -16.85 5.76 -8.01
N LYS A 235 -17.68 6.69 -8.48
CA LYS A 235 -17.31 8.10 -8.61
C LYS A 235 -17.72 8.85 -7.33
N ASN A 236 -16.82 9.67 -6.81
CA ASN A 236 -17.09 10.55 -5.68
C ASN A 236 -17.90 11.79 -6.11
N SER A 237 -18.26 12.66 -5.18
CA SER A 237 -19.03 13.88 -5.46
C SER A 237 -18.34 14.87 -6.41
N LYS A 238 -17.01 14.76 -6.57
CA LYS A 238 -16.20 15.54 -7.52
C LYS A 238 -15.99 14.83 -8.87
N GLY A 239 -16.60 13.67 -9.08
CA GLY A 239 -16.43 12.87 -10.30
C GLY A 239 -15.12 12.09 -10.37
N GLY A 240 -14.34 12.01 -9.28
CA GLY A 240 -13.12 11.21 -9.19
C GLY A 240 -13.40 9.76 -8.79
N TRP A 241 -12.59 8.82 -9.28
CA TRP A 241 -12.68 7.41 -8.87
C TRP A 241 -12.28 7.20 -7.41
N GLN A 242 -13.04 6.37 -6.70
CA GLN A 242 -12.79 5.97 -5.31
C GLN A 242 -13.29 4.54 -5.06
N ARG A 243 -12.84 3.90 -3.98
CA ARG A 243 -13.37 2.61 -3.53
C ARG A 243 -14.83 2.74 -3.08
N ALA A 244 -15.70 1.86 -3.59
CA ALA A 244 -17.14 1.90 -3.33
C ALA A 244 -17.50 1.61 -1.86
N ASP A 245 -16.71 0.78 -1.19
CA ASP A 245 -16.93 0.33 0.19
C ASP A 245 -16.21 1.19 1.25
N LYS A 246 -15.57 2.30 0.85
CA LYS A 246 -14.72 3.11 1.74
C LYS A 246 -15.28 4.51 2.01
N PRO A 247 -14.95 5.12 3.17
CA PRO A 247 -15.30 6.50 3.46
C PRO A 247 -14.67 7.45 2.44
N TRP A 248 -15.37 8.55 2.12
CA TRP A 248 -14.90 9.56 1.16
C TRP A 248 -13.89 10.55 1.76
N SER A 249 -13.35 10.23 2.93
CA SER A 249 -12.48 11.10 3.70
C SER A 249 -11.18 10.40 4.05
N TYR A 250 -10.09 11.13 3.91
CA TYR A 250 -8.73 10.65 4.10
C TYR A 250 -8.14 11.21 5.38
N LEU A 251 -7.34 10.41 6.06
CA LEU A 251 -6.59 10.87 7.22
C LEU A 251 -5.51 11.84 6.75
N SER A 252 -5.44 13.02 7.35
CA SER A 252 -4.42 14.04 7.07
C SER A 252 -3.95 14.66 8.38
N LYS A 253 -2.69 15.11 8.43
CA LYS A 253 -2.18 15.86 9.60
C LYS A 253 -2.84 17.24 9.62
N THR A 254 -3.25 17.70 10.80
CA THR A 254 -3.79 19.06 10.95
C THR A 254 -2.63 20.06 10.85
N VAL A 255 -2.76 21.05 9.96
CA VAL A 255 -1.79 22.14 9.83
C VAL A 255 -2.12 23.15 10.93
N GLU A 256 -1.29 23.23 11.97
CA GLU A 256 -1.36 24.34 12.92
C GLU A 256 -0.84 25.58 12.18
N TYR A 257 -1.75 26.46 11.77
CA TYR A 257 -1.37 27.85 11.51
C TYR A 257 -1.03 28.45 12.87
N LEU A 258 0.25 28.40 13.24
CA LEU A 258 0.76 29.34 14.23
C LEU A 258 0.52 30.71 13.60
N SER A 259 -0.43 31.46 14.15
CA SER A 259 -0.56 32.88 13.90
C SER A 259 0.79 33.52 14.23
N ASP A 260 1.44 34.08 13.20
CA ASP A 260 2.57 34.99 13.35
C ASP A 260 2.13 36.14 14.28
N ASP A 261 2.50 36.06 15.54
CA ASP A 261 2.60 37.20 16.45
C ASP A 261 3.87 36.99 17.29
N GLU A 262 4.89 37.76 16.91
CA GLU A 262 6.11 38.14 17.64
C GLU A 262 6.45 37.40 18.95
N ALA A 263 7.53 36.63 18.91
CA ALA A 263 8.67 36.84 19.82
C ALA A 263 9.90 36.11 19.27
N GLY A 264 10.92 36.89 18.89
CA GLY A 264 12.23 36.37 18.56
C GLY A 264 12.80 35.58 19.74
N VAL A 265 13.27 34.37 19.45
CA VAL A 265 14.15 33.61 20.35
C VAL A 265 15.26 33.04 19.51
N GLU A 266 16.47 33.38 19.95
CA GLU A 266 17.72 33.22 19.24
C GLU A 266 18.05 31.76 18.92
N GLU A 267 18.71 31.63 17.76
CA GLU A 267 19.35 30.45 17.22
C GLU A 267 20.38 29.89 18.20
N HIS A 268 19.99 28.88 18.98
CA HIS A 268 20.96 27.97 19.56
C HIS A 268 21.19 26.81 18.60
N SER A 269 22.15 27.04 17.70
CA SER A 269 22.84 26.00 16.94
C SER A 269 23.50 25.03 17.93
N SER A 270 22.84 23.91 18.21
CA SER A 270 23.48 22.73 18.77
C SER A 270 23.91 21.85 17.61
N ASP A 271 25.20 21.96 17.29
CA ASP A 271 25.99 21.08 16.44
C ASP A 271 25.92 19.64 17.00
N ALA A 272 24.85 18.92 16.66
CA ALA A 272 24.75 17.48 16.86
C ALA A 272 25.20 16.84 15.55
N SER A 273 26.46 16.44 15.54
CA SER A 273 27.09 15.60 14.53
C SER A 273 26.12 14.54 14.02
N VAL A 274 25.69 14.71 12.78
CA VAL A 274 25.03 13.66 11.99
C VAL A 274 26.07 12.55 11.82
N GLU A 275 26.01 11.56 12.70
CA GLU A 275 26.53 10.23 12.40
C GLU A 275 25.86 9.84 11.08
N THR A 276 26.63 9.90 10.00
CA THR A 276 26.26 9.26 8.75
C THR A 276 26.22 7.77 9.05
N ASP A 277 25.07 7.28 9.49
CA ASP A 277 24.75 5.87 9.48
C ASP A 277 24.68 5.46 8.01
N SER A 278 25.86 5.19 7.46
CA SER A 278 26.05 4.40 6.27
C SER A 278 25.59 2.99 6.63
N SER A 279 24.28 2.80 6.73
CA SER A 279 23.64 1.51 6.87
C SER A 279 24.07 0.69 5.66
N ASP A 280 25.09 -0.13 5.86
CA ASP A 280 25.38 -1.32 5.07
C ASP A 280 24.13 -2.20 5.17
N ASP A 281 23.13 -1.87 4.33
CA ASP A 281 21.91 -2.65 4.20
C ASP A 281 22.30 -4.00 3.62
N ASP A 282 22.45 -4.99 4.50
CA ASP A 282 22.87 -6.34 4.17
C ASP A 282 21.86 -7.01 3.21
N PRO A 283 22.23 -7.21 1.93
CA PRO A 283 21.34 -7.82 0.96
C PRO A 283 21.01 -9.26 1.31
N SER A 284 21.84 -9.95 2.10
CA SER A 284 21.66 -11.34 2.49
C SER A 284 20.38 -11.57 3.29
N TRP A 285 19.98 -10.59 4.11
CA TRP A 285 18.74 -10.64 4.88
C TRP A 285 17.53 -10.92 3.99
N TYR A 286 17.44 -10.28 2.82
CA TYR A 286 16.32 -10.48 1.89
C TYR A 286 16.38 -11.86 1.23
N PHE A 287 17.57 -12.36 0.91
CA PHE A 287 17.75 -13.68 0.27
C PHE A 287 17.45 -14.84 1.22
N GLU A 288 17.82 -14.71 2.51
CA GLU A 288 17.50 -15.69 3.55
C GLU A 288 16.00 -15.82 3.76
N HIS A 289 15.26 -14.72 3.70
CA HIS A 289 13.82 -14.69 3.91
C HIS A 289 12.99 -14.99 2.64
N LEU A 290 13.63 -15.05 1.46
CA LEU A 290 12.99 -15.38 0.19
C LEU A 290 12.97 -16.89 -0.16
N ASN A 291 13.43 -17.77 0.73
CA ASN A 291 13.53 -19.22 0.46
C ASN A 291 14.26 -19.55 -0.86
N LEU A 292 15.24 -18.74 -1.28
CA LEU A 292 16.05 -19.00 -2.48
C LEU A 292 17.12 -20.09 -2.28
N ASN A 293 17.13 -20.79 -1.14
CA ASN A 293 18.08 -21.85 -0.78
C ASN A 293 17.44 -23.24 -0.60
N ARG A 294 16.62 -23.68 -1.57
CA ARG A 294 16.43 -25.12 -1.83
C ARG A 294 16.41 -25.39 -3.33
N GLY A 295 17.62 -25.59 -3.87
CA GLY A 295 17.83 -26.36 -5.10
C GLY A 295 17.71 -27.86 -4.84
#